data_AF-Q54SI3-F1
#
_entry.id   AF-Q54SI3-F1
#
_cell.length_a   1.000
_cell.length_b   1.000
_cell.length_c   1.000
_cell.angle_alpha   90.00
_cell.angle_beta   90.00
_cell.angle_gamma   90.00
#
_symmetry.space_group_name_H-M   'P 1'
#
loop_
_entity.id
_entity.type
_entity.pdbx_description
1 polymer ?
#
loop_
_entity_poly.entity_id
_entity_poly.type
_entity_poly.pdbx_seq_one_letter_code
_entity_poly.pdbx_strand_id
1 'polypeptide(L)'
;MAQNNNNNNNNETDTEKVERLKKKIEKIKEDRIENENSLKDLRLSSRPTYLAGGIFGAAAIYYNLKKKSKLAKFSLLSSGLIVFSGHLIDRGEEKFGTILAGGVSAILSGTTIASGFKNKKILPLALGTVAVASMSYHGFFSLYNSLDQVKELIDTHDENVKIIKQQK
;
A
#
# COMPACT_ATOMS: atom_id res chain seq x y z
N MET A 1 71.65 18.36 -0.93
CA MET A 1 70.32 18.36 -1.58
C MET A 1 69.40 17.53 -0.70
N ALA A 2 68.38 18.17 -0.12
CA ALA A 2 67.47 17.55 0.84
C ALA A 2 66.47 16.62 0.13
N GLN A 3 66.35 15.38 0.61
CA GLN A 3 65.15 14.56 0.38
C GLN A 3 64.38 14.50 1.69
N ASN A 4 63.36 15.36 1.76
CA ASN A 4 62.36 15.37 2.82
C ASN A 4 61.39 14.20 2.57
N ASN A 5 61.66 13.08 3.24
CA ASN A 5 60.84 11.88 3.13
C ASN A 5 59.67 12.00 4.11
N ASN A 6 58.59 12.64 3.67
CA ASN A 6 57.35 12.75 4.43
C ASN A 6 56.55 11.45 4.27
N ASN A 7 56.94 10.42 5.02
CA ASN A 7 56.28 9.14 5.03
C ASN A 7 55.05 9.22 5.96
N ASN A 8 53.90 9.56 5.36
CA ASN A 8 52.62 9.65 6.05
C ASN A 8 52.11 8.22 6.33
N ASN A 9 52.59 7.65 7.45
CA ASN A 9 52.22 6.31 7.91
C ASN A 9 50.80 6.35 8.50
N ASN A 10 49.81 6.07 7.65
CA ASN A 10 48.46 5.71 8.06
C ASN A 10 48.46 4.28 8.65
N ASN A 11 49.01 4.12 9.85
CA ASN A 11 48.76 2.95 10.69
C ASN A 11 47.51 3.21 11.52
N GLU A 12 46.37 3.26 10.84
CA GLU A 12 45.08 3.08 11.51
C GLU A 12 45.06 1.62 11.99
N THR A 13 45.36 1.42 13.27
CA THR A 13 45.41 0.09 13.90
C THR A 13 44.12 -0.68 13.59
N ASP A 14 44.21 -1.96 13.25
CA ASP A 14 43.05 -2.81 12.90
C ASP A 14 41.91 -2.71 13.93
N THR A 15 42.24 -2.44 15.20
CA THR A 15 41.29 -2.15 16.28
C THR A 15 40.42 -0.92 16.04
N GLU A 16 40.97 0.22 15.58
CA GLU A 16 40.19 1.43 15.27
C GLU A 16 39.27 1.23 14.07
N LYS A 17 39.73 0.48 13.07
CA LYS A 17 38.95 0.15 11.89
C LYS A 17 37.76 -0.74 12.25
N VAL A 18 37.97 -1.73 13.12
CA VAL A 18 36.91 -2.60 13.68
C VAL A 18 35.93 -1.80 14.53
N GLU A 19 36.39 -0.85 15.35
CA GLU A 19 35.52 0.00 16.16
C GLU A 19 34.63 0.92 15.31
N ARG A 20 35.18 1.53 14.25
CA ARG A 20 34.39 2.33 13.30
C ARG A 20 33.39 1.48 12.53
N LEU A 21 33.75 0.26 12.15
CA LEU A 21 32.84 -0.68 11.50
C LEU A 21 31.71 -1.11 12.45
N LYS A 22 32.02 -1.39 13.73
CA LYS A 22 31.00 -1.68 14.75
C LYS A 22 30.03 -0.51 14.93
N LYS A 23 30.54 0.73 15.08
CA LYS A 23 29.70 1.93 15.17
C LYS A 23 28.83 2.13 13.93
N LYS A 24 29.36 1.89 12.71
CA LYS A 24 28.55 1.93 11.49
C LYS A 24 27.46 0.87 11.48
N ILE A 25 27.76 -0.36 11.91
CA ILE A 25 26.79 -1.46 11.97
C ILE A 25 25.71 -1.18 13.02
N GLU A 26 26.07 -0.65 14.19
CA GLU A 26 25.10 -0.22 15.21
C GLU A 26 24.20 0.89 14.70
N LYS A 27 24.77 1.91 14.05
CA LYS A 27 23.98 2.99 13.46
C LYS A 27 23.04 2.49 12.36
N ILE A 28 23.49 1.57 11.50
CA ILE A 28 22.64 0.90 10.51
C ILE A 28 21.53 0.07 11.18
N LYS A 29 21.80 -0.56 12.33
CA LYS A 29 20.79 -1.31 13.10
C LYS A 29 19.76 -0.36 13.72
N GLU A 30 20.18 0.73 14.34
CA GLU A 30 19.27 1.74 14.89
C GLU A 30 18.41 2.38 13.79
N ASP A 31 19.04 2.82 12.69
CA ASP A 31 18.34 3.36 11.53
C ASP A 31 17.34 2.32 10.97
N ARG A 32 17.68 1.03 10.98
CA ARG A 32 16.77 -0.05 10.53
C ARG A 32 15.60 -0.28 11.50
N ILE A 33 15.81 -0.19 12.81
CA ILE A 33 14.74 -0.32 13.83
C ILE A 33 13.80 0.90 13.76
N GLU A 34 14.34 2.10 13.56
CA GLU A 34 13.54 3.32 13.37
C GLU A 34 12.73 3.26 12.07
N ASN A 35 13.31 2.70 11.00
CA ASN A 35 12.59 2.46 9.75
C ASN A 35 11.53 1.35 9.87
N GLU A 36 11.76 0.29 10.64
CA GLU A 36 10.77 -0.76 10.93
C GLU A 36 9.56 -0.22 11.71
N ASN A 37 9.80 0.66 12.68
CA ASN A 37 8.70 1.32 13.41
C ASN A 37 7.95 2.33 12.52
N SER A 38 8.65 3.03 11.62
CA SER A 38 8.02 3.87 10.60
C SER A 38 7.24 3.05 9.56
N LEU A 39 7.70 1.82 9.26
CA LEU A 39 7.03 0.88 8.36
C LEU A 39 5.75 0.30 8.97
N LYS A 40 5.69 0.12 10.30
CA LYS A 40 4.43 -0.22 10.99
C LYS A 40 3.39 0.90 10.83
N ASP A 41 3.81 2.15 10.79
CA ASP A 41 2.94 3.30 10.48
C ASP A 41 2.59 3.42 8.98
N LEU A 42 3.36 2.79 8.09
CA LEU A 42 3.07 2.68 6.65
C LEU A 42 2.17 1.50 6.30
N ARG A 43 1.78 0.63 7.26
CA ARG A 43 0.74 -0.37 7.00
C ARG A 43 -0.50 0.34 6.50
N LEU A 44 -0.93 -0.03 5.31
CA LEU A 44 -2.06 0.62 4.65
C LEU A 44 -3.26 0.59 5.57
N SER A 45 -3.74 1.78 5.91
CA SER A 45 -4.83 1.97 6.86
C SER A 45 -6.17 1.61 6.21
N SER A 46 -7.16 1.22 6.99
CA SER A 46 -8.56 1.16 6.56
C SER A 46 -9.16 2.53 6.21
N ARG A 47 -8.48 3.64 6.58
CA ARG A 47 -8.96 5.02 6.39
C ARG A 47 -9.43 5.31 4.96
N PRO A 48 -8.70 4.99 3.87
CA PRO A 48 -9.17 5.26 2.51
C PRO A 48 -10.43 4.45 2.17
N THR A 49 -10.57 3.25 2.72
CA THR A 49 -11.78 2.43 2.61
C THR A 49 -12.97 3.15 3.24
N TYR A 50 -12.85 3.64 4.48
CA TYR A 50 -13.92 4.42 5.12
C TYR A 50 -14.25 5.71 4.37
N LEU A 51 -13.23 6.36 3.80
CA LEU A 51 -13.39 7.60 3.03
C LEU A 51 -14.20 7.34 1.75
N ALA A 52 -13.90 6.26 1.03
CA ALA A 52 -14.71 5.81 -0.11
C ALA A 52 -16.16 5.49 0.34
N GLY A 53 -16.32 4.77 1.47
CA GLY A 53 -17.62 4.49 2.05
C GLY A 53 -18.43 5.76 2.36
N GLY A 54 -17.78 6.78 2.92
CA GLY A 54 -18.37 8.08 3.21
C GLY A 54 -18.82 8.82 1.95
N ILE A 55 -18.02 8.81 0.89
CA ILE A 55 -18.37 9.43 -0.41
C ILE A 55 -19.63 8.78 -0.99
N PHE A 56 -19.72 7.44 -0.98
CA PHE A 56 -20.93 6.74 -1.44
C PHE A 56 -22.14 7.00 -0.52
N GLY A 57 -21.92 7.17 0.79
CA GLY A 57 -22.96 7.58 1.73
C GLY A 57 -23.50 8.97 1.42
N ALA A 58 -22.62 9.95 1.16
CA ALA A 58 -23.01 11.29 0.73
C ALA A 58 -23.76 11.26 -0.61
N ALA A 59 -23.34 10.41 -1.55
CA ALA A 59 -24.05 10.20 -2.80
C ALA A 59 -25.46 9.60 -2.58
N ALA A 60 -25.62 8.69 -1.62
CA ALA A 60 -26.93 8.15 -1.26
C ALA A 60 -27.88 9.26 -0.78
N ILE A 61 -27.40 10.15 0.11
CA ILE A 61 -28.16 11.31 0.57
C ILE A 61 -28.54 12.21 -0.61
N TYR A 62 -27.57 12.56 -1.46
CA TYR A 62 -27.80 13.38 -2.65
C TYR A 62 -28.87 12.79 -3.59
N TYR A 63 -28.77 11.49 -3.90
CA TYR A 63 -29.75 10.83 -4.77
C TYR A 63 -31.12 10.72 -4.11
N ASN A 64 -31.19 10.57 -2.79
CA ASN A 64 -32.44 10.58 -2.06
C ASN A 64 -33.14 11.95 -2.16
N LEU A 65 -32.39 13.04 -1.96
CA LEU A 65 -32.89 14.41 -2.12
C LEU A 65 -33.37 14.70 -3.56
N LYS A 66 -32.73 14.10 -4.57
CA LYS A 66 -33.17 14.18 -5.98
C LYS A 66 -34.31 13.19 -6.33
N LYS A 67 -34.95 12.57 -5.34
CA LYS A 67 -36.03 11.57 -5.49
C LYS A 67 -35.65 10.38 -6.38
N LYS A 68 -34.35 10.04 -6.45
CA LYS A 68 -33.83 8.89 -7.22
C LYS A 68 -33.62 7.68 -6.31
N SER A 69 -34.72 7.09 -5.83
CA SER A 69 -34.67 6.05 -4.79
C SER A 69 -33.81 4.85 -5.16
N LYS A 70 -33.82 4.38 -6.42
CA LYS A 70 -32.98 3.26 -6.88
C LYS A 70 -31.48 3.56 -6.73
N LEU A 71 -31.04 4.73 -7.16
CA LEU A 71 -29.62 5.14 -7.06
C LEU A 71 -29.22 5.40 -5.61
N ALA A 72 -30.14 5.96 -4.81
CA ALA A 72 -29.91 6.17 -3.38
C ALA A 72 -29.70 4.84 -2.64
N LYS A 73 -30.58 3.84 -2.88
CA LYS A 73 -30.45 2.49 -2.30
C LYS A 73 -29.16 1.81 -2.73
N PHE A 74 -28.82 1.88 -4.02
CA PHE A 74 -27.57 1.30 -4.53
C PHE A 74 -26.35 1.95 -3.86
N SER A 75 -26.29 3.28 -3.81
CA SER A 75 -25.19 4.00 -3.17
C SER A 75 -25.10 3.73 -1.68
N LEU A 76 -26.23 3.58 -0.99
CA LEU A 76 -26.27 3.23 0.43
C LEU A 76 -25.77 1.81 0.68
N LEU A 77 -26.18 0.85 -0.14
CA LEU A 77 -25.72 -0.54 -0.04
C LEU A 77 -24.21 -0.64 -0.26
N SER A 78 -23.72 0.06 -1.29
CA SER A 78 -22.29 0.16 -1.59
C SER A 78 -21.51 0.82 -0.45
N SER A 79 -22.01 1.92 0.11
CA SER A 79 -21.41 2.57 1.28
C SER A 79 -21.32 1.60 2.45
N GLY A 80 -22.40 0.89 2.77
CA GLY A 80 -22.42 -0.09 3.85
C GLY A 80 -21.43 -1.23 3.66
N LEU A 81 -21.33 -1.78 2.45
CA LEU A 81 -20.36 -2.84 2.13
C LEU A 81 -18.91 -2.35 2.23
N ILE A 82 -18.62 -1.15 1.75
CA ILE A 82 -17.27 -0.57 1.81
C ILE A 82 -16.90 -0.22 3.26
N VAL A 83 -17.81 0.34 4.06
CA VAL A 83 -17.53 0.61 5.49
C VAL A 83 -17.34 -0.70 6.25
N PHE A 84 -18.17 -1.70 5.98
CA PHE A 84 -18.03 -3.02 6.59
C PHE A 84 -16.72 -3.70 6.22
N SER A 85 -16.26 -3.56 4.97
CA SER A 85 -14.95 -4.09 4.60
C SER A 85 -13.79 -3.34 5.27
N GLY A 86 -13.90 -2.02 5.45
CA GLY A 86 -12.96 -1.24 6.28
C GLY A 86 -12.88 -1.76 7.71
N HIS A 87 -14.04 -2.08 8.30
CA HIS A 87 -14.13 -2.66 9.64
C HIS A 87 -13.50 -4.06 9.75
N LEU A 88 -13.64 -4.89 8.71
CA LEU A 88 -12.97 -6.18 8.64
C LEU A 88 -11.44 -6.04 8.58
N ILE A 89 -10.93 -5.08 7.80
CA ILE A 89 -9.51 -4.76 7.74
C ILE A 89 -8.98 -4.38 9.13
N ASP A 90 -9.71 -3.52 9.86
CA ASP A 90 -9.30 -3.11 11.23
C ASP A 90 -9.32 -4.25 12.25
N ARG A 91 -10.15 -5.27 12.03
CA ARG A 91 -10.24 -6.44 12.92
C ARG A 91 -9.19 -7.52 12.62
N GLY A 92 -8.28 -7.28 11.68
CA GLY A 92 -7.25 -8.24 11.28
C GLY A 92 -7.68 -9.24 10.20
N GLU A 93 -8.92 -9.15 9.71
CA GLU A 93 -9.40 -9.93 8.56
C GLU A 93 -9.05 -9.23 7.23
N GLU A 94 -7.79 -8.80 7.12
CA GLU A 94 -7.31 -7.89 6.06
C GLU A 94 -7.57 -8.45 4.66
N LYS A 95 -7.29 -9.73 4.42
CA LYS A 95 -7.50 -10.37 3.11
C LYS A 95 -8.97 -10.32 2.70
N PHE A 96 -9.87 -10.73 3.59
CA PHE A 96 -11.29 -10.79 3.29
C PHE A 96 -11.89 -9.40 3.12
N GLY A 97 -11.55 -8.45 4.02
CA GLY A 97 -11.97 -7.06 3.90
C GLY A 97 -11.48 -6.42 2.60
N THR A 98 -10.21 -6.62 2.24
CA THR A 98 -9.62 -6.09 1.00
C THR A 98 -10.28 -6.67 -0.25
N ILE A 99 -10.52 -7.98 -0.30
CA ILE A 99 -11.21 -8.63 -1.43
C ILE A 99 -12.63 -8.08 -1.56
N LEU A 100 -13.36 -7.95 -0.45
CA LEU A 100 -14.72 -7.42 -0.46
C LEU A 100 -14.75 -5.96 -0.95
N ALA A 101 -13.87 -5.11 -0.41
CA ALA A 101 -13.78 -3.72 -0.78
C ALA A 101 -13.39 -3.55 -2.26
N GLY A 102 -12.37 -4.28 -2.72
CA GLY A 102 -11.90 -4.27 -4.10
C GLY A 102 -12.97 -4.77 -5.07
N GLY A 103 -13.66 -5.86 -4.73
CA GLY A 103 -14.75 -6.43 -5.54
C GLY A 103 -15.94 -5.47 -5.68
N VAL A 104 -16.41 -4.90 -4.57
CA VAL A 104 -17.49 -3.90 -4.59
C VAL A 104 -17.07 -2.67 -5.41
N SER A 105 -15.83 -2.22 -5.24
CA SER A 105 -15.26 -1.09 -5.98
C SER A 105 -15.17 -1.36 -7.49
N ALA A 106 -14.80 -2.58 -7.90
CA ALA A 106 -14.77 -2.96 -9.31
C ALA A 106 -16.16 -2.95 -9.96
N ILE A 107 -17.18 -3.44 -9.26
CA ILE A 107 -18.57 -3.39 -9.73
C ILE A 107 -19.05 -1.94 -9.83
N LEU A 108 -18.72 -1.13 -8.82
CA LEU A 108 -19.07 0.29 -8.79
C LEU A 108 -18.42 1.06 -9.92
N SER A 109 -17.12 0.86 -10.20
CA SER A 109 -16.43 1.58 -11.26
C SER A 109 -17.09 1.33 -12.61
N GLY A 110 -17.30 0.06 -12.99
CA GLY A 110 -17.94 -0.29 -14.25
C GLY A 110 -19.33 0.33 -14.39
N THR A 111 -20.17 0.20 -13.37
CA THR A 111 -21.56 0.68 -13.42
C THR A 111 -21.68 2.21 -13.42
N THR A 112 -20.91 2.90 -12.58
CA THR A 112 -21.00 4.35 -12.42
C THR A 112 -20.31 5.10 -13.57
N ILE A 113 -19.18 4.60 -14.08
CA ILE A 113 -18.52 5.15 -15.28
C ILE A 113 -19.43 4.98 -16.50
N ALA A 114 -19.96 3.77 -16.73
CA ALA A 114 -20.87 3.51 -17.85
C ALA A 114 -22.12 4.41 -17.76
N SER A 115 -22.68 4.58 -16.56
CA SER A 115 -23.79 5.50 -16.32
C SER A 115 -23.42 6.96 -16.57
N GLY A 116 -22.20 7.36 -16.20
CA GLY A 116 -21.67 8.71 -16.42
C GLY A 116 -21.57 9.06 -17.90
N PHE A 117 -20.98 8.17 -18.71
CA PHE A 117 -20.90 8.34 -20.16
C PHE A 117 -22.28 8.29 -20.82
N LYS A 118 -23.11 7.29 -20.48
CA LYS A 118 -24.44 7.11 -21.07
C LYS A 118 -25.34 8.32 -20.82
N ASN A 119 -25.32 8.87 -19.60
CA ASN A 119 -26.20 9.97 -19.22
C ASN A 119 -25.54 11.35 -19.34
N LYS A 120 -24.28 11.43 -19.77
CA LYS A 120 -23.45 12.65 -19.79
C LYS A 120 -23.48 13.40 -18.46
N LYS A 121 -23.31 12.68 -17.35
CA LYS A 121 -23.34 13.25 -15.98
C LYS A 121 -21.99 13.12 -15.30
N ILE A 122 -21.56 14.22 -14.68
CA ILE A 122 -20.27 14.30 -13.99
C ILE A 122 -20.25 13.47 -12.69
N LEU A 123 -21.36 13.45 -11.93
CA LEU A 123 -21.40 12.82 -10.61
C LEU A 123 -21.19 11.29 -10.66
N PRO A 124 -21.89 10.53 -11.54
CA PRO A 124 -21.58 9.11 -11.71
C PRO A 124 -20.14 8.87 -12.17
N LEU A 125 -19.61 9.74 -13.04
CA LEU A 125 -18.22 9.64 -13.48
C LEU A 125 -17.24 9.79 -12.30
N ALA A 126 -17.46 10.79 -11.45
CA ALA A 126 -16.65 11.04 -10.25
C ALA A 126 -16.73 9.89 -9.25
N LEU A 127 -17.93 9.34 -9.00
CA LEU A 127 -18.08 8.13 -8.17
C LEU A 127 -17.34 6.93 -8.76
N GLY A 128 -17.34 6.83 -10.09
CA GLY A 128 -16.58 5.83 -10.82
C GLY A 128 -15.07 5.97 -10.61
N THR A 129 -14.54 7.18 -10.67
CA THR A 129 -13.12 7.45 -10.40
C THR A 129 -12.75 7.08 -8.96
N VAL A 130 -13.58 7.44 -7.97
CA VAL A 130 -13.37 7.04 -6.57
C VAL A 130 -13.38 5.53 -6.42
N ALA A 131 -14.30 4.84 -7.10
CA ALA A 131 -14.35 3.38 -7.11
C ALA A 131 -13.12 2.75 -7.77
N VAL A 132 -12.60 3.30 -8.88
CA VAL A 132 -11.33 2.83 -9.46
C VAL A 132 -10.17 3.03 -8.48
N ALA A 133 -10.06 4.21 -7.86
CA ALA A 133 -9.01 4.48 -6.88
C ALA A 133 -9.07 3.51 -5.69
N SER A 134 -10.28 3.23 -5.18
CA SER A 134 -10.50 2.24 -4.12
C SER A 134 -10.11 0.83 -4.58
N MET A 135 -10.54 0.41 -5.77
CA MET A 135 -10.16 -0.90 -6.34
C MET A 135 -8.63 -1.03 -6.46
N SER A 136 -7.95 -0.01 -6.99
CA SER A 136 -6.49 0.00 -7.11
C SER A 136 -5.83 -0.06 -5.73
N TYR A 137 -6.32 0.73 -4.77
CA TYR A 137 -5.84 0.72 -3.39
C TYR A 137 -5.88 -0.68 -2.78
N HIS A 138 -7.03 -1.36 -2.88
CA HIS A 138 -7.19 -2.73 -2.38
C HIS A 138 -6.41 -3.76 -3.19
N GLY A 139 -6.19 -3.53 -4.49
CA GLY A 139 -5.31 -4.37 -5.30
C GLY A 139 -3.84 -4.33 -4.84
N PHE A 140 -3.35 -3.16 -4.43
CA PHE A 140 -1.99 -3.00 -3.92
C PHE A 140 -1.86 -3.27 -2.41
N PHE A 141 -2.98 -3.31 -1.67
CA PHE A 141 -2.98 -3.53 -0.23
C PHE A 141 -2.24 -4.79 0.20
N SER A 142 -2.50 -5.92 -0.47
CA SER A 142 -1.78 -7.17 -0.22
C SER A 142 -0.28 -7.06 -0.49
N LEU A 143 0.13 -6.29 -1.51
CA LEU A 143 1.54 -6.16 -1.88
C LEU A 143 2.34 -5.38 -0.83
N TYR A 144 1.74 -4.31 -0.30
CA TYR A 144 2.38 -3.45 0.70
C TYR A 144 2.37 -4.06 2.10
N ASN A 145 1.28 -4.73 2.50
CA ASN A 145 1.22 -5.36 3.83
C ASN A 145 1.96 -6.70 3.91
N SER A 146 2.42 -7.23 2.77
CA SER A 146 3.17 -8.50 2.70
C SER A 146 4.60 -8.31 2.19
N LEU A 147 5.22 -7.14 2.39
CA LEU A 147 6.57 -6.84 1.90
C LEU A 147 7.62 -7.90 2.27
N ASP A 148 7.53 -8.48 3.48
CA ASP A 148 8.41 -9.58 3.89
C ASP A 148 8.20 -10.85 3.06
N GLN A 149 6.94 -11.20 2.76
CA GLN A 149 6.63 -12.35 1.88
C GLN A 149 7.05 -12.10 0.44
N VAL A 150 6.95 -10.85 -0.04
CA VAL A 150 7.44 -10.47 -1.37
C VAL A 150 8.96 -10.59 -1.41
N LYS A 151 9.66 -10.13 -0.37
CA LYS A 151 11.10 -10.25 -0.25
C LYS A 151 11.55 -11.70 -0.16
N GLU A 152 10.87 -12.52 0.63
CA GLU A 152 11.12 -13.97 0.72
C GLU A 152 10.93 -14.64 -0.65
N LEU A 153 9.91 -14.24 -1.42
CA LEU A 153 9.71 -14.73 -2.78
C LEU A 153 10.86 -14.33 -3.72
N ILE A 154 11.35 -13.08 -3.62
CA ILE A 154 12.49 -12.59 -4.42
C ILE A 154 13.76 -13.33 -4.04
N ASP A 155 14.06 -13.46 -2.75
CA ASP A 155 15.25 -14.15 -2.26
C ASP A 155 15.23 -15.63 -2.68
N THR A 156 14.07 -16.29 -2.58
CA THR A 156 13.86 -17.67 -3.07
C THR A 156 14.03 -17.77 -4.60
N HIS A 157 13.54 -16.77 -5.35
CA HIS A 157 13.72 -16.73 -6.79
C HIS A 157 15.20 -16.59 -7.18
N ASP A 158 15.93 -15.67 -6.53
CA ASP A 158 17.35 -15.43 -6.78
C ASP A 158 18.21 -16.65 -6.42
N GLU A 159 17.87 -17.36 -5.34
CA GLU A 159 18.52 -18.61 -4.97
C GLU A 159 18.31 -19.69 -6.05
N ASN A 160 17.07 -19.87 -6.50
CA ASN A 160 16.75 -20.80 -7.59
C ASN A 160 17.49 -20.46 -8.89
N VAL A 161 17.58 -19.18 -9.25
CA VAL A 161 18.32 -18.73 -10.45
C VAL A 161 19.82 -19.01 -10.32
N LYS A 162 20.42 -18.85 -9.13
CA LYS A 162 21.82 -19.20 -8.88
C LYS A 162 22.06 -20.70 -9.02
N ILE A 163 21.17 -21.54 -8.46
CA ILE A 163 21.26 -22.99 -8.56
C ILE A 163 21.21 -23.43 -10.02
N ILE A 164 20.26 -22.89 -10.81
CA ILE A 164 20.12 -23.21 -12.24
C ILE A 164 21.36 -22.76 -13.04
N LYS A 165 21.96 -21.61 -12.70
CA LYS A 165 23.20 -21.15 -13.36
C LYS A 165 24.43 -21.99 -13.00
N GLN A 166 24.48 -22.62 -11.84
CA GLN A 166 25.57 -23.51 -11.44
C GLN A 166 25.44 -24.94 -12.02
N GLN A 167 24.25 -25.30 -12.52
CA GLN A 167 24.00 -26.57 -13.21
C GLN A 167 24.22 -26.50 -14.73
N LYS A 168 24.67 -25.37 -15.26
CA LYS A 168 25.11 -25.19 -16.66
C LYS A 168 26.61 -25.01 -16.71
#